data_AF-A0A2E8YG82-F1
#
_entry.id   AF-A0A2E8YG82-F1
#
_cell.length_a   1.000
_cell.length_b   1.000
_cell.length_c   1.000
_cell.angle_alpha   90.00
_cell.angle_beta   90.00
_cell.angle_gamma   90.00
#
_symmetry.space_group_name_H-M   'P 1'
#
loop_
_entity.id
_entity.type
_entity.pdbx_description
1 polymer ?
#
loop_
_entity_poly.entity_id
_entity_poly.type
_entity_poly.pdbx_seq_one_letter_code
_entity_poly.pdbx_strand_id
1 'polypeptide(L)' 'MSPPTDVEPGPRIREVVPGSLIFEVESALPEMYCNHIIDRFESHADEQYPRRVGQMVLESSDVKRSTDLVVSGKPH' A
#
# COMPACT_ATOMS: atom_id res chain seq x y z
N MET A 1 -25.81 28.35 -14.24
CA MET A 1 -24.61 27.48 -14.20
C MET A 1 -25.05 26.08 -14.56
N SER A 2 -24.60 25.56 -15.70
CA SER A 2 -24.82 24.16 -16.06
C SER A 2 -23.92 23.27 -15.20
N PRO A 3 -24.37 22.09 -14.74
CA PRO A 3 -23.52 21.17 -13.99
C PRO A 3 -22.36 20.67 -14.88
N PRO A 4 -21.15 20.47 -14.32
CA PRO A 4 -20.02 19.93 -15.06
C PRO A 4 -20.41 18.54 -15.59
N THR A 5 -20.26 18.36 -16.91
CA THR A 5 -20.78 17.21 -17.65
C THR A 5 -19.76 16.07 -17.82
N ASP A 6 -18.58 16.21 -17.21
CA ASP A 6 -17.40 15.33 -17.40
C ASP A 6 -16.92 14.71 -16.09
N VAL A 7 -17.83 14.08 -15.33
CA VAL A 7 -17.42 13.21 -14.23
C VAL A 7 -17.37 11.78 -14.76
N GLU A 8 -16.16 11.33 -15.11
CA GLU A 8 -15.89 9.92 -15.41
C GLU A 8 -16.45 9.05 -14.27
N PRO A 9 -17.21 7.98 -14.58
CA PRO A 9 -17.76 7.13 -13.55
C PRO A 9 -16.63 6.52 -12.73
N GLY A 10 -16.70 6.73 -11.41
CA GLY A 10 -15.72 6.20 -10.47
C GLY A 10 -15.65 4.66 -10.49
N PRO A 11 -14.59 4.07 -9.92
CA PRO A 11 -14.40 2.62 -9.91
C PRO A 11 -15.59 1.89 -9.26
N ARG A 12 -15.94 0.73 -9.80
CA ARG A 12 -17.00 -0.12 -9.24
C ARG A 12 -16.52 -0.79 -7.97
N ILE A 13 -17.21 -0.50 -6.87
CA ILE A 13 -16.97 -1.11 -5.55
C ILE A 13 -17.91 -2.30 -5.37
N ARG A 14 -17.39 -3.44 -4.92
CA ARG A 14 -18.14 -4.67 -4.68
C ARG A 14 -17.89 -5.19 -3.27
N GLU A 15 -18.94 -5.61 -2.55
CA GLU A 15 -18.75 -6.34 -1.30
C GLU A 15 -18.22 -7.75 -1.59
N VAL A 16 -17.13 -8.15 -0.94
CA VAL A 16 -16.44 -9.42 -1.20
C VAL A 16 -17.32 -10.60 -0.80
N VAL A 17 -17.92 -10.51 0.40
CA VAL A 17 -18.87 -11.47 0.96
C VAL A 17 -20.06 -10.68 1.52
N PRO A 18 -21.32 -11.05 1.22
CA PRO A 18 -22.48 -10.35 1.74
C PRO A 18 -22.48 -10.22 3.27
N GLY A 19 -22.59 -9.00 3.77
CA GLY A 19 -22.62 -8.69 5.21
C GLY A 19 -21.25 -8.73 5.90
N SER A 20 -20.15 -8.87 5.16
CA SER A 20 -18.80 -8.80 5.72
C SER A 20 -18.33 -7.38 5.97
N LEU A 21 -18.95 -6.39 5.33
CA LEU A 21 -18.48 -4.99 5.29
C LEU A 21 -17.06 -4.84 4.70
N ILE A 22 -16.58 -5.86 3.98
CA ILE A 22 -15.31 -5.84 3.25
C ILE A 22 -15.63 -5.58 1.79
N PHE A 23 -15.05 -4.50 1.24
CA PHE A 23 -15.29 -4.06 -0.13
C PHE A 23 -14.00 -4.08 -0.93
N GLU A 24 -14.11 -4.45 -2.21
CA GLU A 24 -13.02 -4.44 -3.17
C GLU A 24 -13.34 -3.54 -4.37
N VAL A 25 -12.26 -3.08 -5.01
CA VAL A 25 -12.28 -2.52 -6.34
C VAL A 25 -11.38 -3.41 -7.20
N GLU A 26 -11.97 -4.07 -8.18
CA GLU A 26 -11.22 -4.92 -9.09
C GLU A 26 -10.27 -4.05 -9.95
N SER A 27 -9.03 -4.51 -10.11
CA SER A 27 -7.98 -3.79 -10.84
C SER A 27 -7.82 -2.32 -10.41
N ALA A 28 -7.93 -2.05 -9.10
CA ALA A 28 -7.80 -0.70 -8.53
C ALA A 28 -6.50 0.01 -8.91
N LEU A 29 -5.43 -0.76 -9.15
CA LEU A 29 -4.13 -0.28 -9.59
C LEU A 29 -3.78 -0.92 -10.94
N PRO A 30 -3.32 -0.14 -11.94
CA PRO A 30 -2.77 -0.67 -13.17
C PRO A 30 -1.55 -1.55 -12.90
N GLU A 31 -1.37 -2.63 -13.67
CA GLU A 31 -0.23 -3.55 -13.52
C GLU A 31 1.13 -2.83 -13.55
N MET A 32 1.31 -1.88 -14.47
CA MET A 32 2.54 -1.08 -14.55
C MET A 32 2.85 -0.33 -13.26
N TYR A 33 1.82 0.10 -12.53
CA TYR A 33 1.97 0.83 -11.27
C TYR A 33 2.39 -0.13 -10.15
N CYS A 34 1.80 -1.32 -10.11
CA CYS A 34 2.22 -2.39 -9.19
C CYS A 34 3.70 -2.76 -9.39
N ASN A 35 4.12 -2.97 -10.64
CA ASN A 35 5.51 -3.30 -10.98
C ASN A 35 6.46 -2.19 -10.54
N HIS A 36 6.13 -0.93 -10.82
CA HIS A 36 6.95 0.21 -10.41
C HIS A 36 7.10 0.32 -8.89
N ILE A 37 6.05 0.02 -8.11
CA ILE A 37 6.15 -0.01 -6.65
C ILE A 37 7.08 -1.13 -6.17
N ILE A 38 7.00 -2.31 -6.77
CA ILE A 38 7.89 -3.43 -6.45
C ILE A 38 9.34 -3.05 -6.75
N ASP A 39 9.62 -2.54 -7.96
CA ASP A 39 10.96 -2.13 -8.37
C ASP A 39 11.55 -1.10 -7.39
N ARG A 40 10.75 -0.11 -6.98
CA ARG A 40 11.17 0.89 -6.00
C ARG A 40 11.50 0.26 -4.65
N PHE A 41 10.69 -0.69 -4.19
CA PHE A 41 10.94 -1.37 -2.92
C PHE A 41 12.27 -2.14 -2.97
N GLU A 42 12.48 -2.93 -4.01
CA GLU A 42 13.69 -3.75 -4.20
C GLU A 42 14.95 -2.90 -4.37
N SER A 43 14.85 -1.71 -4.98
CA SER A 43 16.01 -0.85 -5.24
C SER A 43 16.52 -0.06 -4.01
N HIS A 44 15.79 -0.05 -2.89
CA HIS A 44 16.13 0.72 -1.67
C HIS A 44 16.29 -0.20 -0.45
N ALA A 45 17.12 -1.25 -0.58
CA ALA A 45 17.33 -2.25 0.47
C ALA A 45 17.92 -1.68 1.78
N ASP A 46 18.64 -0.57 1.70
CA ASP A 46 19.14 0.20 2.84
C ASP A 46 18.03 0.88 3.65
N GLU A 47 16.91 1.20 3.00
CA GLU A 47 15.70 1.72 3.64
C GLU A 47 14.74 0.61 4.11
N GLN A 48 15.09 -0.66 3.91
CA GLN A 48 14.30 -1.81 4.33
C GLN A 48 14.65 -2.24 5.75
N TYR A 49 13.66 -2.21 6.63
CA TYR A 49 13.81 -2.54 8.05
C TYR A 49 13.04 -3.83 8.34
N PRO A 50 13.70 -5.00 8.23
CA PRO A 50 13.03 -6.26 8.47
C PRO A 50 12.63 -6.37 9.94
N ARG A 51 11.41 -6.87 10.18
CA ARG A 51 10.97 -7.37 11.49
C ARG A 51 10.99 -6.33 12.61
N ARG A 52 10.87 -5.04 12.29
CA ARG A 52 10.91 -3.96 13.30
C ARG A 52 9.53 -3.67 13.90
N VAL A 53 9.49 -3.51 15.22
CA VAL A 53 8.25 -3.32 16.01
C VAL A 53 8.39 -2.11 16.94
N GLY A 54 7.32 -1.31 17.00
CA GLY A 54 7.19 -0.18 17.91
C GLY A 54 8.08 1.02 17.57
N GLN A 55 7.93 2.08 18.35
CA GLN A 55 8.64 3.35 18.15
C GLN A 55 10.16 3.22 18.32
N MET A 56 10.62 2.24 19.10
CA MET A 56 12.04 1.94 19.31
C MET A 56 12.65 1.09 18.18
N VAL A 57 11.85 0.70 17.17
CA VAL A 57 12.32 -0.07 16.01
C VAL A 57 13.05 -1.35 16.48
N LEU A 58 12.44 -2.10 17.40
CA LEU A 58 13.04 -3.33 17.93
C LEU A 58 12.83 -4.49 16.95
N GLU A 59 13.86 -5.29 16.72
CA GLU A 59 13.75 -6.48 15.86
C GLU A 59 13.07 -7.63 16.62
N SER A 60 11.94 -8.11 16.11
CA SER A 60 11.22 -9.27 16.66
C SER A 60 10.54 -10.07 15.54
N SER A 61 11.16 -11.21 15.19
CA SER A 61 10.63 -12.16 14.20
C SER A 61 9.34 -12.86 14.65
N ASP A 62 9.13 -12.98 15.96
CA ASP A 62 7.97 -13.67 16.53
C ASP A 62 6.70 -12.80 16.46
N VAL A 63 6.88 -11.47 16.45
CA VAL A 63 5.79 -10.50 16.39
C VAL A 63 5.56 -9.99 14.97
N LYS A 64 6.62 -9.72 14.20
CA LYS A 64 6.51 -9.20 12.83
C LYS A 64 7.43 -9.96 11.90
N ARG A 65 6.83 -10.62 10.91
CA ARG A 65 7.55 -11.34 9.85
C ARG A 65 7.75 -10.52 8.58
N SER A 66 7.02 -9.41 8.42
CA SER A 66 7.12 -8.53 7.24
C SER A 66 8.31 -7.58 7.33
N THR A 67 8.75 -7.11 6.16
CA THR A 67 9.74 -6.03 6.01
C THR A 67 8.99 -4.77 5.61
N ASP A 68 9.27 -3.67 6.31
CA ASP A 68 8.70 -2.36 5.97
C ASP A 68 9.80 -1.46 5.40
N LEU A 69 9.38 -0.44 4.66
CA LEU A 69 10.27 0.59 4.12
C LEU A 69 10.12 1.87 4.96
N VAL A 70 11.22 2.38 5.51
CA VAL A 70 11.20 3.56 6.38
C VAL A 70 11.58 4.81 5.58
N VAL A 71 10.58 5.52 5.07
CA VAL A 71 10.78 6.80 4.38
C VAL A 71 10.60 7.94 5.39
N SER A 72 11.64 8.24 6.16
CA SER A 72 11.56 9.32 7.17
C SER A 72 12.12 10.66 6.69
N GLY A 73 12.79 10.69 5.52
CA GLY A 73 13.49 11.87 5.00
C GLY A 73 14.65 12.35 5.89
N LYS A 74 15.00 11.58 6.92
CA LYS A 74 16.14 11.83 7.80
C LYS A 74 17.33 11.00 7.34
N PRO A 75 18.57 11.46 7.58
CA PRO A 75 19.75 10.61 7.39
C PRO A 75 19.60 9.33 8.23
N HIS A 76 19.95 8.18 7.63
CA HIS A 76 19.97 6.88 8.31
C HIS A 76 21.07 6.80 9.37
#